data_AF-A0A661XX08-F1
#
_entry.id   AF-A0A661XX08-F1
#
_cell.length_a   1.000
_cell.length_b   1.000
_cell.length_c   1.000
_cell.angle_alpha   90.00
_cell.angle_beta   90.00
_cell.angle_gamma   90.00
#
_symmetry.space_group_name_H-M   'P 1'
#
loop_
_entity.id
_entity.type
_entity.pdbx_description
1 polymer ?
#
loop_
_entity_poly.entity_id
_entity_poly.type
_entity_poly.pdbx_seq_one_letter_code
_entity_poly.pdbx_strand_id
1 'polypeptide(L)'
;MKEYPTSKKNKIKRGAKRGSYNIEQINDILDATSLCYIAFNFEGQAMVQPISFGRKDNELYIHGSYQNRMTESILEADSVSISVTHLDGLLLARSAFHHSVNYRSAIIFGKARELKSNDEKLLGLKALINHVVPNRWEECRFPTDEELKATRVIAIEIKEASAKIKRTPVSDNKEDYELDYWAGEIPIVTKALHPVSDEKLKAGVEMSKSAMQYYKANKKMI
;
A
#
# COMPACT_ATOMS: atom_id res chain seq x y z
N MET A 1 21.78 6.38 5.93
CA MET A 1 20.41 5.88 5.73
C MET A 1 20.01 5.02 6.91
N LYS A 2 18.77 5.15 7.40
CA LYS A 2 18.22 4.22 8.40
C LYS A 2 17.64 2.99 7.70
N GLU A 3 17.74 1.83 8.34
CA GLU A 3 17.23 0.55 7.84
C GLU A 3 16.38 -0.15 8.90
N TYR A 4 15.41 -0.95 8.47
CA TYR A 4 14.70 -1.85 9.37
C TYR A 4 15.58 -3.05 9.74
N PRO A 5 15.42 -3.61 10.95
CA PRO A 5 16.16 -4.80 11.35
C PRO A 5 15.82 -5.98 10.45
N THR A 6 16.83 -6.82 10.20
CA THR A 6 16.68 -8.06 9.43
C THR A 6 16.57 -9.28 10.35
N SER A 7 15.62 -10.16 10.07
CA SER A 7 15.45 -11.45 10.74
C SER A 7 15.22 -12.57 9.74
N LYS A 8 14.94 -13.78 10.23
CA LYS A 8 14.54 -14.91 9.38
C LYS A 8 13.23 -14.63 8.60
N LYS A 9 12.37 -13.72 9.09
CA LYS A 9 11.06 -13.39 8.49
C LYS A 9 11.18 -12.54 7.22
N ASN A 10 12.01 -11.50 7.24
CA ASN A 10 12.14 -10.52 6.15
C ASN A 10 13.44 -10.65 5.34
N LYS A 11 14.35 -11.59 5.66
CA LYS A 11 15.58 -11.78 4.90
C LYS A 11 15.31 -12.30 3.48
N ILE A 12 15.60 -11.49 2.47
CA ILE A 12 15.40 -11.82 1.06
C ILE A 12 16.51 -12.77 0.62
N LYS A 13 16.15 -14.00 0.25
CA LYS A 13 17.10 -15.01 -0.25
C LYS A 13 17.22 -14.96 -1.78
N ARG A 14 16.12 -15.23 -2.49
CA ARG A 14 16.13 -15.28 -3.97
C ARG A 14 16.08 -13.88 -4.57
N GLY A 15 17.13 -13.51 -5.29
CA GLY A 15 17.26 -12.18 -5.90
C GLY A 15 17.61 -11.09 -4.89
N ALA A 16 18.46 -11.40 -3.91
CA ALA A 16 18.88 -10.49 -2.83
C ALA A 16 19.42 -9.14 -3.33
N LYS A 17 20.05 -9.09 -4.51
CA LYS A 17 20.48 -7.84 -5.16
C LYS A 17 19.35 -6.84 -5.47
N ARG A 18 18.10 -7.30 -5.41
CA ARG A 18 16.88 -6.49 -5.60
C ARG A 18 16.22 -6.13 -4.26
N GLY A 19 16.77 -6.62 -3.15
CA GLY A 19 16.25 -6.42 -1.81
C GLY A 19 16.75 -5.10 -1.22
N SER A 20 15.90 -4.43 -0.44
CA SER A 20 16.24 -3.24 0.31
C SER A 20 15.58 -3.28 1.68
N TYR A 21 16.30 -2.80 2.69
CA TYR A 21 15.81 -2.63 4.07
C TYR A 21 15.71 -1.16 4.46
N ASN A 22 16.02 -0.27 3.51
CA ASN A 22 16.04 1.16 3.74
C ASN A 22 14.64 1.70 4.04
N ILE A 23 14.53 2.47 5.13
CA ILE A 23 13.24 2.99 5.62
C ILE A 23 12.60 3.93 4.60
N GLU A 24 13.38 4.82 3.97
CA GLU A 24 12.86 5.79 3.00
C GLU A 24 12.28 5.08 1.76
N GLN A 25 13.02 4.15 1.15
CA GLN A 25 12.52 3.38 0.01
C GLN A 25 11.28 2.55 0.33
N ILE A 26 11.17 1.99 1.54
CA ILE A 26 9.98 1.25 1.96
C ILE A 26 8.80 2.21 2.15
N ASN A 27 9.03 3.36 2.76
CA ASN A 27 8.00 4.39 2.92
C ASN A 27 7.51 4.91 1.57
N ASP A 28 8.40 5.14 0.59
CA ASP A 28 8.02 5.55 -0.77
C ASP A 28 7.09 4.52 -1.44
N ILE A 29 7.30 3.22 -1.19
CA ILE A 29 6.43 2.16 -1.73
C ILE A 29 5.05 2.18 -1.05
N LEU A 30 5.03 2.37 0.28
CA LEU A 30 3.79 2.46 1.06
C LEU A 30 2.99 3.71 0.71
N ASP A 31 3.65 4.84 0.52
CA ASP A 31 3.01 6.14 0.25
C ASP A 31 2.49 6.27 -1.19
N ALA A 32 2.97 5.42 -2.11
CA ALA A 32 2.52 5.40 -3.49
C ALA A 32 1.13 4.75 -3.69
N THR A 33 0.51 4.18 -2.66
CA THR A 33 -0.83 3.58 -2.73
C THR A 33 -1.59 3.74 -1.42
N SER A 34 -2.90 3.65 -1.51
CA SER A 34 -3.78 3.62 -0.34
C SER A 34 -4.30 2.21 -0.01
N LEU A 35 -3.89 1.19 -0.77
CA LEU A 35 -4.33 -0.20 -0.61
C LEU A 35 -3.18 -1.11 -0.19
N CYS A 36 -3.46 -2.00 0.76
CA CYS A 36 -2.56 -3.08 1.14
C CYS A 36 -3.32 -4.39 1.28
N TYR A 37 -2.57 -5.48 1.41
CA TYR A 37 -3.09 -6.83 1.60
C TYR A 37 -2.59 -7.36 2.94
N ILE A 38 -3.52 -7.67 3.83
CA ILE A 38 -3.20 -8.18 5.17
C ILE A 38 -3.36 -9.70 5.16
N ALA A 39 -2.29 -10.40 5.48
CA ALA A 39 -2.32 -11.84 5.72
C ALA A 39 -2.62 -12.11 7.20
N PHE A 40 -3.53 -13.04 7.46
CA PHE A 40 -3.93 -13.45 8.80
C PHE A 40 -4.28 -14.93 8.83
N ASN A 41 -4.24 -15.53 10.01
CA ASN A 41 -4.74 -16.88 10.23
C ASN A 41 -6.15 -16.79 10.82
N PHE A 42 -7.08 -17.58 10.31
CA PHE A 42 -8.41 -17.73 10.89
C PHE A 42 -8.75 -19.22 10.91
N GLU A 43 -8.96 -19.79 12.10
CA GLU A 43 -9.29 -21.21 12.29
C GLU A 43 -8.30 -22.17 11.58
N GLY A 44 -7.01 -21.85 11.65
CA GLY A 44 -5.95 -22.65 11.01
C GLY A 44 -5.78 -22.40 9.50
N GLN A 45 -6.64 -21.59 8.88
CA GLN A 45 -6.55 -21.25 7.46
C GLN A 45 -5.75 -19.97 7.23
N ALA A 46 -4.87 -20.00 6.23
CA ALA A 46 -4.18 -18.80 5.76
C ALA A 46 -5.12 -17.95 4.89
N MET A 47 -5.42 -16.73 5.34
CA MET A 47 -6.30 -15.80 4.65
C MET A 47 -5.56 -14.53 4.26
N VAL A 48 -6.06 -13.87 3.21
CA VAL A 48 -5.59 -12.55 2.78
C VAL A 48 -6.79 -11.65 2.51
N GLN A 49 -6.77 -10.43 3.05
CA GLN A 49 -7.81 -9.44 2.82
C GLN A 49 -7.22 -8.11 2.33
N PRO A 50 -7.68 -7.57 1.20
CA PRO A 50 -7.34 -6.21 0.81
C PRO A 50 -8.05 -5.19 1.70
N ILE A 51 -7.35 -4.11 2.05
CA ILE A 51 -7.92 -3.02 2.86
C ILE A 51 -7.22 -1.70 2.54
N SER A 52 -7.95 -0.59 2.73
CA SER A 52 -7.34 0.73 2.74
C SER A 52 -6.55 0.96 4.02
N PHE A 53 -5.42 1.64 3.92
CA PHE A 53 -4.60 2.01 5.07
C PHE A 53 -4.10 3.44 4.92
N GLY A 54 -3.61 4.00 6.03
CA GLY A 54 -2.70 5.14 5.95
C GLY A 54 -1.46 4.96 6.76
N ARG A 55 -0.41 5.71 6.42
CA ARG A 55 0.84 5.74 7.15
C ARG A 55 1.04 7.11 7.80
N LYS A 56 1.54 7.10 9.03
CA LYS A 56 2.11 8.27 9.67
C LYS A 56 3.32 7.83 10.46
N ASP A 57 4.46 8.45 10.21
CA ASP A 57 5.73 8.08 10.83
C ASP A 57 6.04 6.58 10.64
N ASN A 58 6.20 5.83 11.73
CA ASN A 58 6.48 4.39 11.73
C ASN A 58 5.25 3.52 12.02
N GLU A 59 4.04 4.09 11.92
CA GLU A 59 2.78 3.38 12.13
C GLU A 59 1.92 3.36 10.85
N LEU A 60 1.23 2.23 10.67
CA LEU A 60 0.15 2.08 9.71
C LEU A 60 -1.18 2.07 10.45
N TYR A 61 -2.22 2.65 9.87
CA TYR A 61 -3.55 2.73 10.44
C TYR A 61 -4.55 2.10 9.49
N ILE A 62 -5.39 1.24 10.04
CA ILE A 62 -6.54 0.65 9.35
C ILE A 62 -7.80 0.84 10.20
N HIS A 63 -8.96 0.74 9.57
CA HIS A 63 -10.24 0.75 10.27
C HIS A 63 -11.17 -0.34 9.72
N GLY A 64 -12.19 -0.69 10.49
CA GLY A 64 -13.22 -1.61 10.05
C GLY A 64 -14.32 -1.81 11.09
N SER A 65 -15.30 -2.62 10.74
CA SER A 65 -16.31 -3.08 11.68
C SER A 65 -15.68 -3.95 12.78
N TYR A 66 -16.23 -3.87 13.99
CA TYR A 66 -15.91 -4.81 15.07
C TYR A 66 -16.15 -6.28 14.68
N GLN A 67 -17.08 -6.54 13.75
CA GLN A 67 -17.41 -7.89 13.24
C GLN A 67 -16.45 -8.39 12.15
N ASN A 68 -15.42 -7.60 11.78
CA ASN A 68 -14.47 -8.02 10.76
C ASN A 68 -13.44 -8.99 11.35
N ARG A 69 -13.59 -10.28 11.04
CA ARG A 69 -12.70 -11.37 11.47
C ARG A 69 -11.21 -11.09 11.27
N MET A 70 -10.82 -10.38 10.20
CA MET A 70 -9.41 -10.05 9.96
C MET A 70 -8.87 -9.15 11.07
N THR A 71 -9.65 -8.15 11.48
CA THR A 71 -9.22 -7.21 12.52
C THR A 71 -9.16 -7.86 13.89
N GLU A 72 -10.02 -8.83 14.17
CA GLU A 72 -9.95 -9.66 15.39
C GLU A 72 -8.69 -10.53 15.36
N SER A 73 -8.49 -11.27 14.28
CA SER A 73 -7.38 -12.22 14.14
C SER A 73 -6.00 -11.56 14.31
N ILE A 74 -5.79 -10.37 13.75
CA ILE A 74 -4.50 -9.68 13.88
C ILE A 74 -4.27 -9.09 15.27
N LEU A 75 -5.34 -8.73 15.99
CA LEU A 75 -5.26 -8.23 17.37
C LEU A 75 -4.97 -9.37 18.33
N GLU A 76 -5.63 -10.52 18.16
CA GLU A 76 -5.36 -11.72 18.95
C GLU A 76 -3.94 -12.25 18.74
N ALA A 77 -3.43 -12.20 17.50
CA ALA A 77 -2.08 -12.65 17.19
C ALA A 77 -0.97 -11.69 17.66
N ASP A 78 -1.29 -10.46 18.08
CA ASP A 78 -0.35 -9.34 18.33
C ASP A 78 0.72 -9.20 17.23
N SER A 79 0.36 -9.59 16.01
CA SER A 79 1.30 -9.67 14.89
C SER A 79 0.56 -9.66 13.57
N VAL A 80 1.15 -8.98 12.59
CA VAL A 80 0.55 -8.83 11.26
C VAL A 80 1.62 -8.87 10.19
N SER A 81 1.26 -9.45 9.04
CA SER A 81 2.05 -9.40 7.81
C SER A 81 1.26 -8.67 6.74
N ILE A 82 1.82 -7.57 6.23
CA ILE A 82 1.18 -6.70 5.24
C ILE A 82 2.01 -6.69 3.96
N SER A 83 1.35 -6.79 2.82
CA SER A 83 1.96 -6.68 1.50
C SER A 83 1.42 -5.45 0.76
N VAL A 84 2.34 -4.71 0.14
CA VAL A 84 2.06 -3.65 -0.83
C VAL A 84 2.87 -3.94 -2.08
N THR A 85 2.26 -3.86 -3.26
CA THR A 85 2.92 -4.15 -4.55
C THR A 85 2.43 -3.22 -5.64
N HIS A 86 3.37 -2.77 -6.47
CA HIS A 86 3.13 -1.95 -7.66
C HIS A 86 3.72 -2.67 -8.87
N LEU A 87 2.93 -2.81 -9.93
CA LEU A 87 3.40 -3.26 -11.23
C LEU A 87 3.83 -2.03 -12.04
N ASP A 88 5.11 -1.97 -12.41
CA ASP A 88 5.68 -0.81 -13.09
C ASP A 88 5.94 -1.09 -14.59
N GLY A 89 5.97 -2.35 -15.02
CA GLY A 89 6.16 -2.69 -16.43
C GLY A 89 6.13 -4.18 -16.74
N LEU A 90 5.75 -4.54 -17.96
CA LEU A 90 5.81 -5.90 -18.50
C LEU A 90 7.08 -6.05 -19.34
N LEU A 91 7.90 -7.03 -19.03
CA LEU A 91 9.14 -7.32 -19.75
C LEU A 91 8.89 -8.51 -20.69
N LEU A 92 8.86 -8.21 -21.98
CA LEU A 92 8.63 -9.18 -23.04
C LEU A 92 9.97 -9.56 -23.67
N ALA A 93 10.44 -10.76 -23.37
CA ALA A 93 11.69 -11.33 -23.87
C ALA A 93 11.44 -12.16 -25.14
N ARG A 94 12.50 -12.55 -25.84
CA ARG A 94 12.39 -13.41 -27.02
C ARG A 94 12.09 -14.85 -26.63
N SER A 95 12.69 -15.31 -25.53
CA SER A 95 12.42 -16.63 -24.95
C SER A 95 11.30 -16.56 -23.93
N ALA A 96 10.39 -17.54 -23.99
CA ALA A 96 9.29 -17.66 -23.03
C ALA A 96 9.76 -17.71 -21.56
N PHE A 97 10.98 -18.20 -21.32
CA PHE A 97 11.57 -18.33 -19.99
C PHE A 97 12.01 -16.99 -19.38
N HIS A 98 12.31 -15.99 -20.21
CA HIS A 98 12.85 -14.70 -19.77
C HIS A 98 11.79 -13.60 -19.61
N HIS A 99 10.53 -13.88 -19.92
CA HIS A 99 9.42 -12.98 -19.61
C HIS A 99 9.38 -12.64 -18.12
N SER A 100 9.09 -11.37 -17.82
CA SER A 100 9.10 -10.90 -16.44
C SER A 100 8.34 -9.58 -16.30
N VAL A 101 8.48 -8.95 -15.14
CA VAL A 101 7.89 -7.64 -14.85
C VAL A 101 8.88 -6.74 -14.10
N ASN A 102 8.77 -5.44 -14.31
CA ASN A 102 9.29 -4.42 -13.40
C ASN A 102 8.25 -4.13 -12.32
N TYR A 103 8.69 -4.04 -11.07
CA TYR A 103 7.81 -3.89 -9.91
C TYR A 103 8.54 -3.34 -8.70
N ARG A 104 7.76 -2.83 -7.75
CA ARG A 104 8.20 -2.52 -6.40
C ARG A 104 7.21 -3.13 -5.42
N SER A 105 7.73 -3.81 -4.40
CA SER A 105 6.90 -4.39 -3.34
C SER A 105 7.54 -4.19 -1.98
N ALA A 106 6.72 -4.01 -0.94
CA ALA A 106 7.15 -4.02 0.44
C ALA A 106 6.36 -5.08 1.22
N ILE A 107 7.06 -5.84 2.05
CA ILE A 107 6.47 -6.75 3.04
C ILE A 107 6.79 -6.19 4.42
N ILE A 108 5.75 -5.96 5.21
CA ILE A 108 5.80 -5.33 6.52
C ILE A 108 5.39 -6.35 7.57
N PHE A 109 6.17 -6.46 8.62
CA PHE A 109 5.84 -7.22 9.82
C PHE A 109 5.72 -6.25 11.00
N GLY A 110 4.57 -6.26 11.64
CA GLY A 110 4.25 -5.29 12.69
C GLY A 110 3.50 -5.88 13.86
N LYS A 111 3.27 -5.04 14.87
CA LYS A 111 2.38 -5.33 16.00
C LYS A 111 1.12 -4.49 15.89
N ALA A 112 -0.04 -5.12 16.00
CA ALA A 112 -1.33 -4.47 15.90
C ALA A 112 -1.88 -4.14 17.29
N ARG A 113 -2.34 -2.90 17.49
CA ARG A 113 -3.04 -2.47 18.69
C ARG A 113 -4.31 -1.71 18.33
N GLU A 114 -5.39 -1.99 19.05
CA GLU A 114 -6.63 -1.25 18.88
C GLU A 114 -6.54 0.11 19.57
N LEU A 115 -7.01 1.16 18.88
CA LEU A 115 -7.18 2.50 19.43
C LEU A 115 -8.53 2.58 20.15
N LYS A 116 -8.49 2.86 21.45
CA LYS A 116 -9.66 2.69 22.32
C LYS A 116 -10.37 4.01 22.59
N SER A 117 -9.62 5.10 22.81
CA SER A 117 -10.23 6.40 23.06
C SER A 117 -10.66 7.09 21.76
N ASN A 118 -11.64 8.00 21.85
CA ASN A 118 -12.07 8.78 20.70
C ASN A 118 -10.93 9.62 20.12
N ASP A 119 -10.08 10.21 20.97
CA ASP A 119 -8.92 11.01 20.53
C ASP A 119 -7.92 10.17 19.73
N GLU A 120 -7.60 8.96 20.20
CA GLU A 120 -6.73 8.05 19.46
C GLU A 120 -7.35 7.65 18.13
N LYS A 121 -8.64 7.29 18.12
CA LYS A 121 -9.36 6.92 16.89
C LYS A 121 -9.36 8.07 15.89
N LEU A 122 -9.59 9.31 16.33
CA LEU A 122 -9.54 10.50 15.47
C LEU A 122 -8.16 10.71 14.86
N LEU A 123 -7.08 10.51 15.63
CA LEU A 123 -5.71 10.58 15.11
C LEU A 123 -5.45 9.52 14.03
N GLY A 124 -5.86 8.27 14.27
CA GLY A 124 -5.69 7.18 13.32
C GLY A 124 -6.52 7.37 12.04
N LEU A 125 -7.78 7.80 12.18
CA LEU A 125 -8.66 8.09 11.04
C LEU A 125 -8.16 9.29 10.23
N LYS A 126 -7.62 10.33 10.89
CA LYS A 126 -6.98 11.47 10.22
C LYS A 126 -5.77 11.03 9.41
N ALA A 127 -4.90 10.18 9.98
CA ALA A 127 -3.76 9.62 9.27
C ALA A 127 -4.20 8.80 8.05
N LEU A 128 -5.21 7.95 8.21
CA LEU A 128 -5.79 7.15 7.13
C LEU A 128 -6.34 8.01 5.99
N ILE A 129 -7.22 8.97 6.31
CA ILE A 129 -7.88 9.80 5.31
C ILE A 129 -6.89 10.69 4.56
N ASN A 130 -5.93 11.28 5.28
CA ASN A 130 -4.91 12.13 4.66
C ASN A 130 -3.85 11.34 3.87
N HIS A 131 -3.65 10.05 4.16
CA HIS A 131 -2.84 9.17 3.32
C HIS A 131 -3.53 8.86 1.99
N VAL A 132 -4.86 8.64 2.01
CA VAL A 132 -5.65 8.39 0.80
C VAL A 132 -5.68 9.63 -0.09
N VAL A 133 -6.04 10.78 0.46
CA VAL A 133 -6.00 12.07 -0.23
C VAL A 133 -5.41 13.12 0.73
N PRO A 134 -4.23 13.70 0.43
CA PRO A 134 -3.61 14.70 1.30
C PRO A 134 -4.55 15.86 1.62
N ASN A 135 -4.60 16.25 2.90
CA ASN A 135 -5.44 17.32 3.44
C ASN A 135 -6.96 17.08 3.36
N ARG A 136 -7.42 15.87 3.03
CA ARG A 136 -8.85 15.58 2.88
C ARG A 136 -9.63 15.67 4.19
N TRP A 137 -9.00 15.37 5.32
CA TRP A 137 -9.64 15.33 6.64
C TRP A 137 -10.37 16.63 6.99
N GLU A 138 -9.78 17.79 6.67
CA GLU A 138 -10.35 19.11 6.99
C GLU A 138 -11.47 19.54 6.02
N GLU A 139 -11.71 18.78 4.95
CA GLU A 139 -12.70 19.08 3.91
C GLU A 139 -13.92 18.13 3.96
N CYS A 140 -14.15 17.52 5.14
CA CYS A 140 -15.32 16.70 5.44
C CYS A 140 -15.75 16.88 6.90
N ARG A 141 -17.01 16.55 7.22
CA ARG A 141 -17.50 16.53 8.61
C ARG A 141 -16.72 15.48 9.40
N PHE A 142 -16.26 15.83 10.61
CA PHE A 142 -15.64 14.87 11.52
C PHE A 142 -16.62 13.79 11.99
N PRO A 143 -16.15 12.57 12.27
CA PRO A 143 -16.99 11.49 12.78
C PRO A 143 -17.76 11.89 14.04
N THR A 144 -19.01 11.43 14.16
CA THR A 144 -19.77 11.53 15.41
C THR A 144 -19.27 10.51 16.43
N ASP A 145 -19.64 10.69 17.69
CA ASP A 145 -19.34 9.70 18.74
C ASP A 145 -19.93 8.33 18.44
N GLU A 146 -21.09 8.25 17.79
CA GLU A 146 -21.71 6.99 17.39
C GLU A 146 -20.92 6.29 16.27
N GLU A 147 -20.47 7.05 15.27
CA GLU A 147 -19.62 6.54 14.20
C GLU A 147 -18.27 6.03 14.76
N LEU A 148 -17.68 6.75 15.72
CA LEU A 148 -16.46 6.34 16.41
C LEU A 148 -16.67 5.08 17.27
N LYS A 149 -17.81 4.97 17.97
CA LYS A 149 -18.17 3.78 18.75
C LYS A 149 -18.36 2.54 17.87
N ALA A 150 -18.96 2.69 16.68
CA ALA A 150 -19.20 1.60 15.74
C ALA A 150 -17.94 1.17 14.97
N THR A 151 -16.88 1.99 14.97
CA THR A 151 -15.68 1.76 14.16
C THR A 151 -14.52 1.28 15.02
N ARG A 152 -13.94 0.12 14.65
CA ARG A 152 -12.66 -0.33 15.18
C ARG A 152 -11.54 0.35 14.39
N VAL A 153 -10.59 0.96 15.08
CA VAL A 153 -9.40 1.57 14.47
C VAL A 153 -8.16 0.90 15.07
N ILE A 154 -7.23 0.50 14.21
CA ILE A 154 -6.04 -0.25 14.63
C ILE A 154 -4.81 0.50 14.14
N ALA A 155 -3.86 0.72 15.06
CA ALA A 155 -2.51 1.15 14.73
C ALA A 155 -1.59 -0.08 14.67
N ILE A 156 -0.70 -0.07 13.69
CA ILE A 156 0.23 -1.15 13.40
C ILE A 156 1.62 -0.56 13.37
N GLU A 157 2.41 -0.85 14.40
CA GLU A 157 3.80 -0.40 14.47
C GLU A 157 4.65 -1.28 13.55
N ILE A 158 5.41 -0.66 12.64
CA ILE A 158 6.34 -1.38 11.77
C ILE A 158 7.56 -1.81 12.58
N LYS A 159 7.72 -3.12 12.79
CA LYS A 159 8.86 -3.71 13.53
C LYS A 159 9.98 -4.14 12.61
N GLU A 160 9.61 -4.80 11.51
CA GLU A 160 10.53 -5.29 10.50
C GLU A 160 9.89 -5.09 9.14
N ALA A 161 10.66 -4.72 8.13
CA ALA A 161 10.16 -4.61 6.77
C ALA A 161 11.24 -4.97 5.76
N SER A 162 10.83 -5.31 4.54
CA SER A 162 11.73 -5.53 3.41
C SER A 162 11.04 -5.09 2.13
N ALA A 163 11.77 -4.37 1.29
CA ALA A 163 11.39 -4.06 -0.07
C ALA A 163 12.07 -4.99 -1.06
N LYS A 164 11.39 -5.27 -2.17
CA LYS A 164 11.98 -5.90 -3.35
C LYS A 164 11.61 -5.09 -4.57
N ILE A 165 12.64 -4.64 -5.29
CA ILE A 165 12.51 -3.70 -6.39
C ILE A 165 13.20 -4.27 -7.63
N LYS A 166 12.45 -4.40 -8.72
CA LYS A 166 13.00 -4.74 -10.03
C LYS A 166 12.68 -3.61 -11.00
N ARG A 167 13.73 -2.97 -11.50
CA ARG A 167 13.67 -1.95 -12.56
C ARG A 167 14.84 -2.17 -13.50
N THR A 168 14.67 -3.07 -14.45
CA THR A 168 15.73 -3.50 -15.38
C THR A 168 15.16 -3.62 -16.78
N PRO A 169 15.98 -3.46 -17.84
CA PRO A 169 15.57 -3.79 -19.20
C PRO A 169 15.29 -5.28 -19.36
N VAL A 170 14.70 -5.64 -20.51
CA VAL A 170 14.62 -7.03 -20.97
C VAL A 170 16.02 -7.61 -21.13
N SER A 171 16.19 -8.89 -20.79
CA SER A 171 17.44 -9.62 -20.91
C SER A 171 17.14 -11.01 -21.45
N ASP A 172 17.86 -11.42 -22.48
CA ASP A 172 17.78 -12.74 -23.11
C ASP A 172 19.13 -13.46 -23.00
N ASN A 173 19.19 -14.76 -23.35
CA ASN A 173 20.47 -15.42 -23.55
C ASN A 173 21.13 -14.92 -24.84
N LYS A 174 22.45 -15.11 -24.98
CA LYS A 174 23.20 -14.59 -26.12
C LYS A 174 22.66 -15.10 -27.46
N GLU A 175 22.30 -16.37 -27.51
CA GLU A 175 21.81 -17.05 -28.72
C GLU A 175 20.42 -16.57 -29.13
N ASP A 176 19.60 -16.14 -28.16
CA ASP A 176 18.22 -15.70 -28.39
C ASP A 176 18.16 -14.35 -29.12
N TYR A 177 19.23 -13.53 -29.09
CA TYR A 177 19.24 -12.21 -29.74
C TYR A 177 19.12 -12.27 -31.28
N GLU A 178 19.43 -13.42 -31.87
CA GLU A 178 19.28 -13.68 -33.32
C GLU A 178 17.87 -14.13 -33.70
N LEU A 179 16.97 -14.37 -32.73
CA LEU A 179 15.58 -14.77 -33.00
C LEU A 179 14.74 -13.58 -33.49
N ASP A 180 13.90 -13.84 -34.49
CA ASP A 180 12.96 -12.87 -35.10
C ASP A 180 11.70 -12.59 -34.23
N TYR A 181 11.86 -12.57 -32.90
CA TYR A 181 10.80 -12.21 -31.96
C TYR A 181 11.02 -10.79 -31.44
N TRP A 182 9.93 -10.01 -31.38
CA TRP A 182 9.96 -8.70 -30.73
C TRP A 182 10.23 -8.86 -29.23
N ALA A 183 11.11 -8.01 -28.68
CA ALA A 183 11.40 -7.95 -27.26
C ALA A 183 11.48 -6.49 -26.80
N GLY A 184 10.90 -6.21 -25.64
CA GLY A 184 10.80 -4.85 -25.10
C GLY A 184 10.01 -4.77 -23.81
N GLU A 185 9.84 -3.54 -23.32
CA GLU A 185 9.05 -3.25 -22.13
C GLU A 185 7.73 -2.58 -22.52
N ILE A 186 6.64 -2.97 -21.85
CA ILE A 186 5.39 -2.21 -21.81
C ILE A 186 5.31 -1.57 -20.42
N PRO A 187 5.66 -0.27 -20.27
CA PRO A 187 5.54 0.41 -18.98
C PRO A 187 4.09 0.46 -18.50
N ILE A 188 3.87 0.22 -17.21
CA ILE A 188 2.55 0.29 -16.56
C ILE A 188 2.58 1.43 -15.55
N VAL A 189 1.64 2.36 -15.69
CA VAL A 189 1.50 3.52 -14.81
C VAL A 189 0.06 3.68 -14.35
N THR A 190 -0.12 4.04 -13.09
CA THR A 190 -1.40 4.44 -12.53
C THR A 190 -1.52 5.96 -12.61
N LYS A 191 -2.65 6.48 -13.12
CA LYS A 191 -2.92 7.92 -13.17
C LYS A 191 -4.30 8.24 -12.62
N ALA A 192 -4.44 9.41 -12.01
CA ALA A 192 -5.73 9.96 -11.63
C ALA A 192 -6.42 10.61 -12.84
N LEU A 193 -7.73 10.39 -12.95
CA LEU A 193 -8.60 11.15 -13.87
C LEU A 193 -9.21 12.34 -13.13
N HIS A 194 -9.83 13.24 -13.89
CA HIS A 194 -10.48 14.42 -13.30
C HIS A 194 -11.55 13.96 -12.28
N PRO A 195 -11.65 14.58 -11.09
CA PRO A 195 -12.66 14.20 -10.11
C PRO A 195 -14.07 14.39 -10.69
N VAL A 196 -14.96 13.48 -10.33
CA VAL A 196 -16.36 13.48 -10.73
C VAL A 196 -17.20 13.79 -9.49
N SER A 197 -18.04 14.82 -9.57
CA SER A 197 -18.95 15.17 -8.48
C SER A 197 -20.09 14.14 -8.37
N ASP A 198 -20.52 13.87 -7.14
CA ASP A 198 -21.74 13.10 -6.87
C ASP A 198 -22.96 13.81 -7.49
N GLU A 199 -23.86 13.05 -8.10
CA GLU A 199 -25.14 13.54 -8.64
C GLU A 199 -26.02 14.16 -7.55
N LYS A 200 -25.85 13.74 -6.29
CA LYS A 200 -26.56 14.28 -5.12
C LYS A 200 -25.84 15.47 -4.48
N LEU A 201 -24.71 15.91 -5.02
CA LEU A 201 -23.99 17.08 -4.50
C LEU A 201 -24.88 18.31 -4.59
N LYS A 202 -25.08 19.01 -3.47
CA LYS A 202 -25.91 20.22 -3.43
C LYS A 202 -25.40 21.24 -4.45
N ALA A 203 -26.34 21.85 -5.18
CA ALA A 203 -26.03 22.91 -6.14
C ALA A 203 -25.21 24.04 -5.50
N GLY A 204 -24.19 24.51 -6.22
CA GLY A 204 -23.26 25.55 -5.76
C GLY A 204 -22.12 25.08 -4.86
N VAL A 205 -22.06 23.79 -4.49
CA VAL A 205 -20.88 23.25 -3.80
C VAL A 205 -19.75 23.04 -4.81
N GLU A 206 -18.65 23.75 -4.60
CA GLU A 206 -17.47 23.66 -5.43
C GLU A 206 -16.69 22.36 -5.20
N MET A 207 -15.88 21.98 -6.20
CA MET A 207 -15.00 20.83 -6.10
C MET A 207 -13.94 21.04 -5.02
N SER A 208 -13.72 20.01 -4.22
CA SER A 208 -12.75 20.00 -3.12
C SER A 208 -11.32 20.37 -3.58
N LYS A 209 -10.63 21.21 -2.79
CA LYS A 209 -9.25 21.61 -3.09
C LYS A 209 -8.30 20.42 -2.97
N SER A 210 -8.44 19.61 -1.92
CA SER A 210 -7.65 18.38 -1.75
C SER A 210 -7.84 17.40 -2.93
N ALA A 211 -9.07 17.20 -3.41
CA ALA A 211 -9.35 16.36 -4.58
C ALA A 211 -8.66 16.89 -5.85
N MET A 212 -8.77 18.20 -6.11
CA MET A 212 -8.11 18.80 -7.28
C MET A 212 -6.59 18.82 -7.19
N GLN A 213 -6.02 18.98 -5.99
CA GLN A 213 -4.58 18.87 -5.75
C GLN A 213 -4.09 17.45 -6.00
N TYR A 214 -4.79 16.44 -5.47
CA TYR A 214 -4.49 15.03 -5.72
C TYR A 214 -4.51 14.71 -7.21
N TYR A 215 -5.56 15.13 -7.93
CA TYR A 215 -5.64 14.98 -9.38
C TYR A 215 -4.44 15.64 -10.08
N LYS A 216 -4.11 16.90 -9.75
CA LYS A 216 -2.99 17.62 -10.38
C LYS A 216 -1.64 16.92 -10.15
N ALA A 217 -1.42 16.35 -8.97
CA ALA A 217 -0.21 15.62 -8.64
C ALA A 217 -0.11 14.26 -9.38
N ASN A 218 -1.25 13.60 -9.63
CA ASN A 218 -1.29 12.22 -10.13
C ASN A 218 -1.82 12.07 -11.57
N LYS A 219 -2.13 13.16 -12.28
CA LYS A 219 -2.69 13.10 -13.65
C LYS A 219 -1.68 12.84 -14.76
N LYS A 220 -0.40 13.09 -14.51
CA LYS A 220 0.66 12.93 -15.51
C LYS A 220 1.22 11.50 -15.45
N MET A 221 1.56 10.95 -16.61
CA MET A 221 2.42 9.78 -16.67
C MET A 221 3.83 10.24 -16.29
N ILE A 222 4.42 9.63 -15.26
CA ILE A 222 5.87 9.73 -15.04
C ILE A 222 6.53 8.69 -15.95
#